data_AF-A0A4R2KC85-F1
#
_entry.id   AF-A0A4R2KC85-F1
#
_cell.length_a   1.000
_cell.length_b   1.000
_cell.length_c   1.000
_cell.angle_alpha   90.00
_cell.angle_beta   90.00
_cell.angle_gamma   90.00
#
_symmetry.space_group_name_H-M   'P 1'
#
loop_
_entity.id
_entity.type
_entity.pdbx_description
1 polymer ?
#
loop_
_entity_poly.entity_id
_entity_poly.type
_entity_poly.pdbx_seq_one_letter_code
_entity_poly.pdbx_strand_id
1 'polypeptide(L)' 'MASTFKPGDIVQLKSGGPAMTISSSGSGDGYWCEWFKGASKERAHFNEETLQAYVAPKKA' A
#
# COMPACT_ATOMS: atom_id res chain seq x y z
N MET A 1 8.24 3.50 -17.36
CA MET A 1 8.44 4.07 -16.01
C MET A 1 8.51 2.90 -15.05
N ALA A 2 9.50 2.87 -14.16
CA ALA A 2 9.72 1.74 -13.27
C ALA A 2 8.73 1.84 -12.10
N SER A 3 7.87 0.84 -11.95
CA SER A 3 6.99 0.71 -10.79
C SER A 3 7.82 0.70 -9.51
N THR A 4 7.63 1.69 -8.62
CA THR A 4 8.41 1.77 -7.36
C THR A 4 8.04 0.65 -6.39
N PHE A 5 6.82 0.13 -6.49
CA PHE A 5 6.28 -0.89 -5.59
C PHE A 5 5.88 -2.15 -6.36
N LYS A 6 6.07 -3.31 -5.74
CA LYS A 6 5.64 -4.62 -6.28
C LYS A 6 4.57 -5.26 -5.40
N PRO A 7 3.75 -6.18 -5.96
CA PRO A 7 2.85 -6.99 -5.16
C PRO A 7 3.57 -7.67 -3.99
N GLY A 8 2.99 -7.56 -2.79
CA GLY A 8 3.57 -8.04 -1.54
C GLY A 8 4.31 -6.98 -0.71
N ASP A 9 4.64 -5.82 -1.30
CA ASP A 9 5.23 -4.72 -0.51
C ASP A 9 4.20 -4.10 0.43
N ILE A 10 4.65 -3.73 1.63
CA ILE A 10 3.83 -3.03 2.61
C ILE A 10 4.04 -1.52 2.43
N VAL A 11 2.95 -0.82 2.19
CA VAL A 11 2.90 0.62 1.91
C VAL A 11 1.88 1.30 2.83
N GLN A 12 1.94 2.62 2.88
CA GLN A 12 1.00 3.47 3.60
C GLN A 12 0.74 4.74 2.78
N LEU A 13 -0.38 5.41 3.01
CA LEU A 13 -0.57 6.76 2.47
C LEU A 13 0.40 7.76 3.12
N LYS A 14 0.90 8.70 2.33
CA LYS A 14 1.72 9.83 2.81
C LYS A 14 0.98 10.72 3.81
N SER A 15 -0.35 10.76 3.74
CA SER A 15 -1.21 11.44 4.73
C SER A 15 -1.28 10.72 6.08
N GLY A 16 -0.71 9.51 6.19
CA GLY A 16 -0.93 8.59 7.30
C GLY A 16 -2.12 7.67 7.06
N GLY A 17 -2.22 6.60 7.85
CA GLY A 17 -3.24 5.57 7.73
C GLY A 17 -2.79 4.20 8.26
N PRO A 18 -3.57 3.14 8.04
CA PRO A 18 -3.12 1.78 8.33
C PRO A 18 -2.01 1.34 7.36
N ALA A 19 -1.24 0.34 7.76
CA ALA A 19 -0.34 -0.36 6.85
C ALA A 19 -1.16 -1.18 5.85
N MET A 20 -0.83 -1.06 4.57
CA MET A 20 -1.52 -1.72 3.46
C MET A 20 -0.52 -2.53 2.64
N THR A 21 -1.00 -3.53 1.92
CA THR A 21 -0.16 -4.39 1.07
C THR A 21 -0.53 -4.18 -0.38
N ILE A 22 0.45 -4.03 -1.26
CA ILE A 22 0.21 -3.99 -2.71
C ILE A 22 -0.28 -5.37 -3.14
N SER A 23 -1.50 -5.43 -3.66
CA SER A 23 -2.11 -6.66 -4.20
C SER A 23 -1.80 -6.82 -5.69
N SER A 24 -1.87 -5.72 -6.45
CA SER A 24 -1.56 -5.73 -7.89
C SER A 24 -1.22 -4.32 -8.38
N SER A 25 -0.26 -4.22 -9.29
CA SER A 25 -0.02 -3.01 -10.09
C SER A 25 -1.13 -2.89 -11.13
N GLY A 26 -1.93 -1.83 -11.05
CA GLY A 26 -2.98 -1.57 -12.04
C GLY A 26 -2.39 -1.25 -13.41
N SER A 27 -3.25 -1.18 -14.43
CA SER A 27 -2.85 -0.63 -15.73
C SER A 27 -2.84 0.90 -15.62
N GLY A 28 -1.66 1.48 -15.33
CA GLY A 28 -1.46 2.93 -15.15
C GLY A 28 -0.52 3.26 -13.97
N ASP A 29 -0.59 4.49 -13.46
CA ASP A 29 0.26 5.01 -12.37
C ASP A 29 -0.30 4.70 -10.96
N GLY A 30 -1.08 3.63 -10.83
CA GLY A 30 -1.78 3.30 -9.59
C GLY A 30 -1.70 1.82 -9.21
N TYR A 31 -1.80 1.56 -7.91
CA TYR A 31 -1.73 0.24 -7.32
C TYR A 31 -3.00 -0.08 -6.54
N TRP A 32 -3.41 -1.33 -6.66
CA TRP A 32 -4.40 -1.90 -5.75
C TRP A 32 -3.73 -2.27 -4.44
N CYS A 33 -4.19 -1.66 -3.37
CA CYS A 33 -3.75 -1.94 -2.01
C CYS A 33 -4.86 -2.67 -1.25
N GLU A 34 -4.48 -3.68 -0.48
CA GLU A 34 -5.35 -4.42 0.42
C GLU A 34 -4.83 -4.32 1.86
N TRP A 35 -5.72 -4.14 2.82
CA TRP A 35 -5.37 -4.09 4.23
C TRP A 35 -6.48 -4.67 5.10
N PHE A 36 -6.14 -4.96 6.35
CA PHE A 36 -7.10 -5.46 7.31
C PHE A 36 -7.49 -4.35 8.29
N LYS A 37 -8.79 -4.12 8.44
CA LYS A 37 -9.36 -3.27 9.49
C LYS A 37 -10.12 -4.17 10.46
N GLY A 38 -9.41 -4.69 11.45
CA GLY A 38 -9.94 -5.73 12.34
C GLY A 38 -10.14 -7.05 11.58
N ALA A 39 -11.37 -7.57 11.59
CA ALA A 39 -11.71 -8.81 10.89
C ALA A 39 -12.05 -8.62 9.39
N SER A 40 -12.19 -7.38 8.93
CA SER A 40 -12.57 -7.07 7.55
C SER A 40 -11.35 -6.82 6.68
N LYS A 41 -11.32 -7.45 5.50
CA LYS A 41 -10.36 -7.14 4.43
C LYS A 41 -10.92 -5.99 3.59
N GLU A 42 -10.18 -4.90 3.54
CA GLU A 42 -10.47 -3.73 2.70
C GLU A 42 -9.54 -3.72 1.48
N ARG A 43 -10.04 -3.17 0.37
CA ARG A 43 -9.28 -3.01 -0.87
C ARG A 43 -9.59 -1.66 -1.50
N ALA A 44 -8.56 -0.91 -1.88
CA ALA A 44 -8.71 0.35 -2.60
C ALA A 44 -7.59 0.56 -3.63
N HIS A 45 -7.86 1.43 -4.60
CA HIS A 45 -6.88 1.84 -5.60
C HIS A 45 -6.28 3.19 -5.20
N PHE A 46 -4.96 3.27 -5.16
CA PHE A 46 -4.23 4.49 -4.84
C PHE A 46 -3.18 4.78 -5.91
N ASN A 47 -2.93 6.05 -6.16
CA ASN A 47 -1.86 6.46 -7.07
C ASN A 47 -0.50 6.24 -6.40
N GLU A 48 0.51 5.91 -7.19
CA GLU A 48 1.88 5.71 -6.71
C GLU A 48 2.38 6.90 -5.88
N GLU A 49 2.08 8.11 -6.33
CA GLU A 49 2.51 9.36 -5.71
C GLU A 49 1.95 9.59 -4.31
N THR A 50 0.83 8.94 -3.94
CA THR A 50 0.23 9.08 -2.61
C THR A 50 0.72 8.03 -1.63
N LEU A 51 1.44 7.00 -2.12
CA LEU A 51 1.96 5.90 -1.33
C LEU A 51 3.40 6.14 -0.89
N GLN A 52 3.77 5.55 0.25
CA GLN A 52 5.13 5.48 0.77
C GLN A 52 5.39 4.08 1.31
N ALA A 53 6.65 3.62 1.28
CA ALA A 53 7.04 2.36 1.88
C ALA A 53 6.77 2.39 3.39
N TYR A 54 6.07 1.39 3.91
CA TYR A 54 5.79 1.29 5.33
C TYR A 54 6.84 0.39 5.99
N VAL A 55 7.59 0.95 6.94
CA VAL A 55 8.50 0.18 7.80
C VAL A 55 7.84 0.09 9.16
N ALA A 56 7.49 -1.13 9.58
CA ALA A 56 6.92 -1.34 10.91
C ALA A 56 7.90 -0.78 11.95
N PRO A 57 7.45 0.08 12.89
CA PRO A 57 8.31 0.54 13.95
C PRO A 57 8.77 -0.68 14.74
N LYS A 58 10.08 -0.91 14.76
CA LYS A 58 10.71 -2.00 15.50
C LYS A 58 10.32 -1.78 16.97
N LYS A 59 9.38 -2.58 17.49
CA LYS A 59 9.03 -2.55 18.91
C LYS A 59 10.31 -2.87 19.69
N ALA A 60 10.77 -1.91 20.48
CA ALA A 60 11.87 -2.07 21.43
C ALA A 60 11.41 -2.91 22.62
#